data_AF-A0A9W6W680-F1
#
_entry.id   AF-A0A9W6W680-F1
#
_cell.length_a   1.000
_cell.length_b   1.000
_cell.length_c   1.000
_cell.angle_alpha   90.00
_cell.angle_beta   90.00
_cell.angle_gamma   90.00
#
_symmetry.space_group_name_H-M   'P 1'
#
loop_
_entity.id
_entity.type
_entity.pdbx_description
1 polymer ?
#
loop_
_entity_poly.entity_id
_entity_poly.type
_entity_poly.pdbx_seq_one_letter_code
_entity_poly.pdbx_strand_id
1 'polypeptide(L)'
;MHDAAQGFQPPDPDGWRHREVAVPVHVDCVGHHDLAPWNIVFAGTRVTGIIDWDFAGPSNRAWDLCYVAHRFVPLSSPRLSRAFGWDGEQPDRPARLRLLADAYGHDITPELLLDLAAVRLSSIAANIDQRIRAGDPAFEVHRRERHADGYREDVRFILGERDALLSGA
;
A
#
# COMPACT_ATOMS: atom_id res chain seq x y z
N MET A 1 -3.52 11.76 -9.50
CA MET A 1 -4.68 10.83 -9.42
C MET A 1 -5.69 11.36 -8.41
N HIS A 2 -5.31 11.52 -7.14
CA HIS A 2 -6.23 12.02 -6.10
C HIS A 2 -6.91 13.34 -6.45
N ASP A 3 -6.20 14.31 -7.04
CA ASP A 3 -6.81 15.59 -7.46
C ASP A 3 -7.80 15.42 -8.63
N ALA A 4 -7.49 14.51 -9.56
CA ALA A 4 -8.39 14.22 -10.68
C ALA A 4 -9.68 13.52 -10.23
N ALA A 5 -9.65 12.84 -9.09
CA ALA A 5 -10.82 12.21 -8.49
C ALA A 5 -11.60 13.14 -7.55
N GLN A 6 -11.16 14.39 -7.35
CA GLN A 6 -11.91 15.35 -6.55
C GLN A 6 -13.28 15.62 -7.18
N GLY A 7 -14.31 15.62 -6.34
CA GLY A 7 -15.70 15.81 -6.78
C GLY A 7 -16.32 14.60 -7.47
N PHE A 8 -15.61 13.48 -7.61
CA PHE A 8 -16.21 12.24 -8.08
C PHE A 8 -17.34 11.80 -7.13
N GLN A 9 -18.48 11.43 -7.70
CA GLN A 9 -19.63 10.90 -6.98
C GLN A 9 -19.93 9.51 -7.57
N PRO A 10 -19.74 8.42 -6.81
CA PRO A 10 -20.07 7.10 -7.31
C PRO A 10 -21.59 6.98 -7.52
N PRO A 11 -22.05 6.28 -8.58
CA PRO A 11 -23.47 5.99 -8.76
C PRO A 11 -24.07 5.19 -7.60
N ASP A 12 -23.26 4.35 -6.96
CA ASP A 12 -23.59 3.60 -5.76
C ASP A 12 -22.55 3.91 -4.66
N PRO A 13 -22.88 4.78 -3.69
CA PRO A 13 -21.98 5.15 -2.60
C PRO A 13 -21.59 4.00 -1.66
N ASP A 14 -22.38 2.92 -1.63
CA ASP A 14 -22.16 1.76 -0.76
C ASP A 14 -21.57 0.55 -1.52
N GLY A 15 -21.44 0.67 -2.85
CA GLY A 15 -20.98 -0.41 -3.74
C GLY A 15 -19.47 -0.66 -3.75
N TRP A 16 -18.70 -0.01 -2.88
CA TRP A 16 -17.25 -0.14 -2.82
C TRP A 16 -16.83 -1.51 -2.29
N ARG A 17 -15.73 -2.04 -2.84
CA ARG A 17 -15.09 -3.27 -2.34
C ARG A 17 -13.94 -2.93 -1.41
N HIS A 18 -13.80 -3.70 -0.34
CA HIS A 18 -12.77 -3.47 0.67
C HIS A 18 -11.73 -4.60 0.71
N ARG A 19 -10.47 -4.22 0.59
CA ARG A 19 -9.28 -5.11 0.69
C ARG A 19 -8.75 -5.25 2.12
N GLU A 20 -9.26 -4.43 3.02
CA GLU A 20 -8.75 -4.19 4.36
C GLU A 20 -9.94 -3.94 5.32
N VAL A 21 -9.74 -4.18 6.62
CA VAL A 21 -10.80 -4.00 7.64
C VAL A 21 -10.77 -2.64 8.33
N ALA A 22 -9.76 -1.84 8.05
CA ALA A 22 -9.51 -0.53 8.63
C ALA A 22 -9.67 0.51 7.54
N VAL A 23 -10.20 1.66 7.91
CA VAL A 23 -10.43 2.79 7.00
C VAL A 23 -9.79 4.04 7.59
N PRO A 24 -9.35 4.99 6.74
CA PRO A 24 -8.85 6.26 7.24
C PRO A 24 -9.95 7.03 7.98
N VAL A 25 -9.57 7.70 9.07
CA VAL A 25 -10.51 8.46 9.93
C VAL A 25 -11.10 9.68 9.21
N HIS A 26 -10.31 10.28 8.32
CA HIS A 26 -10.73 11.37 7.45
C HIS A 26 -10.64 10.92 6.00
N VAL A 27 -11.62 11.29 5.19
CA VAL A 27 -11.68 11.01 3.75
C VAL A 27 -11.53 12.33 3.00
N ASP A 28 -10.51 12.42 2.15
CA ASP A 28 -10.21 13.61 1.33
C ASP A 28 -10.04 13.30 -0.18
N CYS A 29 -10.14 12.02 -0.56
CA CYS A 29 -10.06 11.57 -1.94
C CYS A 29 -10.76 10.24 -2.16
N VAL A 30 -10.85 9.85 -3.44
CA VAL A 30 -10.97 8.45 -3.84
C VAL A 30 -9.56 7.90 -4.02
N GLY A 31 -9.20 6.88 -3.26
CA GLY A 31 -7.93 6.16 -3.38
C GLY A 31 -8.07 4.94 -4.28
N HIS A 32 -6.94 4.40 -4.74
CA HIS A 32 -6.88 3.17 -5.53
C HIS A 32 -6.87 1.91 -4.65
N HIS A 33 -6.34 2.03 -3.43
CA HIS A 33 -6.13 0.96 -2.44
C HIS A 33 -5.21 -0.20 -2.83
N ASP A 34 -4.89 -0.42 -4.10
CA ASP A 34 -3.88 -1.42 -4.54
C ASP A 34 -2.85 -0.83 -5.53
N LEU A 35 -2.41 0.41 -5.27
CA LEU A 35 -1.50 1.11 -6.19
C LEU A 35 -0.06 0.63 -5.99
N ALA A 36 0.34 -0.33 -6.82
CA ALA A 36 1.63 -1.01 -6.80
C ALA A 36 2.24 -1.06 -8.21
N PRO A 37 3.54 -1.42 -8.37
CA PRO A 37 4.21 -1.42 -9.67
C PRO A 37 3.47 -2.19 -10.78
N TRP A 38 2.81 -3.30 -10.45
CA TRP A 38 2.04 -4.10 -11.41
C TRP A 38 0.75 -3.43 -11.91
N ASN A 39 0.28 -2.40 -11.22
CA ASN A 39 -0.93 -1.64 -11.56
C ASN A 39 -0.63 -0.29 -12.23
N ILE A 40 0.63 -0.03 -12.58
CA ILE A 40 1.06 1.22 -13.25
C ILE A 40 1.64 0.89 -14.63
N VAL A 41 1.10 1.56 -15.64
CA VAL A 41 1.56 1.45 -17.03
C VAL A 41 2.57 2.57 -17.33
N PHE A 42 3.72 2.19 -17.87
CA PHE A 42 4.81 3.10 -18.21
C PHE A 42 5.07 3.14 -19.72
N ALA A 43 5.37 4.33 -20.24
CA ALA A 43 6.05 4.53 -21.52
C ALA A 43 7.44 5.10 -21.25
N GLY A 44 8.46 4.23 -21.28
CA GLY A 44 9.78 4.58 -20.77
C GLY A 44 9.73 4.83 -19.26
N THR A 45 10.17 6.00 -18.81
CA THR A 45 10.12 6.41 -17.39
C THR A 45 8.86 7.18 -17.02
N ARG A 46 7.94 7.42 -17.98
CA ARG A 46 6.72 8.19 -17.75
C ARG A 46 5.53 7.28 -17.49
N VAL A 47 4.80 7.56 -16.42
CA VAL A 47 3.50 6.93 -16.16
C VAL A 47 2.48 7.39 -17.19
N THR A 48 1.81 6.45 -17.86
CA THR A 48 0.77 6.72 -18.86
C THR A 48 -0.61 6.21 -18.46
N GLY A 49 -0.70 5.35 -17.44
CA GLY A 49 -1.97 4.85 -16.95
C GLY A 49 -1.87 4.14 -15.61
N ILE A 50 -3.02 4.05 -14.94
CA ILE A 50 -3.23 3.25 -13.73
C ILE A 50 -4.40 2.31 -14.04
N ILE A 51 -4.24 1.03 -13.72
CA ILE A 51 -5.20 -0.04 -13.99
C ILE A 51 -5.59 -0.75 -12.68
N ASP A 52 -6.59 -1.62 -12.75
CA ASP A 52 -7.05 -2.46 -11.62
C ASP A 52 -7.69 -1.67 -10.47
N TRP A 53 -8.78 -0.97 -10.81
CA TRP A 53 -9.55 -0.11 -9.91
C TRP A 53 -10.58 -0.87 -9.05
N ASP A 54 -10.49 -2.20 -8.95
CA ASP A 54 -11.49 -3.04 -8.27
C ASP A 54 -11.66 -2.71 -6.77
N PHE A 55 -10.62 -2.13 -6.15
CA PHE A 55 -10.62 -1.69 -4.75
C PHE A 55 -10.63 -0.17 -4.60
N ALA A 56 -10.91 0.58 -5.67
CA ALA A 56 -11.07 2.02 -5.56
C ALA A 56 -12.15 2.36 -4.52
N GLY A 57 -12.01 3.48 -3.83
CA GLY A 57 -12.99 3.88 -2.83
C GLY A 57 -12.60 5.07 -1.98
N PRO A 58 -13.45 5.47 -1.02
CA PRO A 58 -13.20 6.56 -0.09
C PRO A 58 -11.89 6.33 0.68
N SER A 59 -10.98 7.31 0.63
CA SER A 59 -9.67 7.24 1.25
C SER A 59 -9.17 8.62 1.67
N ASN A 60 -7.96 8.66 2.22
CA ASN A 60 -7.16 9.87 2.21
C ASN A 60 -5.81 9.63 1.54
N ARG A 61 -5.14 10.72 1.17
CA ARG A 61 -3.87 10.70 0.44
C ARG A 61 -2.82 9.84 1.12
N ALA A 62 -2.63 10.04 2.43
CA ALA A 62 -1.61 9.32 3.21
C ALA A 62 -1.90 7.82 3.31
N TRP A 63 -3.17 7.43 3.44
CA TRP A 63 -3.59 6.03 3.47
C TRP A 63 -3.31 5.33 2.14
N ASP A 64 -3.60 5.98 1.01
CA ASP A 64 -3.31 5.38 -0.29
C ASP A 64 -1.78 5.31 -0.55
N LEU A 65 -1.05 6.36 -0.18
CA LEU A 65 0.40 6.45 -0.37
C LEU A 65 1.20 5.53 0.53
N CYS A 66 0.72 5.14 1.72
CA CYS A 66 1.46 4.21 2.56
C CYS A 66 1.61 2.84 1.88
N TYR A 67 0.64 2.43 1.05
CA TYR A 67 0.74 1.21 0.26
C TYR A 67 1.65 1.39 -0.97
N VAL A 68 1.62 2.56 -1.59
CA VAL A 68 2.61 2.93 -2.63
C VAL A 68 4.02 2.84 -2.04
N ALA A 69 4.25 3.41 -0.85
CA ALA A 69 5.52 3.35 -0.15
C ALA A 69 5.95 1.90 0.12
N HIS A 70 5.02 1.05 0.62
CA HIS A 70 5.28 -0.38 0.84
C HIS A 70 5.90 -1.07 -0.38
N ARG A 71 5.39 -0.77 -1.59
CA ARG A 71 5.82 -1.45 -2.82
C ARG A 71 6.96 -0.76 -3.57
N PHE A 72 7.03 0.57 -3.56
CA PHE A 72 8.06 1.35 -4.28
C PHE A 72 9.31 1.63 -3.44
N VAL A 73 9.23 1.59 -2.11
CA VAL A 73 10.36 1.78 -1.15
C VAL A 73 10.90 0.44 -0.62
N PRO A 74 10.51 -0.68 -1.23
CA PRO A 74 10.39 -2.01 -0.60
C PRO A 74 10.42 -2.02 0.93
N LEU A 75 9.29 -1.70 1.58
CA LEU A 75 9.14 -1.78 3.04
C LEU A 75 8.86 -3.22 3.48
N SER A 76 9.75 -4.12 3.08
CA SER A 76 9.63 -5.56 3.26
C SER A 76 10.97 -6.17 3.66
N SER A 77 10.91 -7.36 4.26
CA SER A 77 12.13 -8.14 4.52
C SER A 77 12.91 -8.37 3.21
N PRO A 78 14.24 -8.58 3.26
CA PRO A 78 15.02 -8.86 2.05
C PRO A 78 14.49 -10.06 1.26
N ARG A 79 13.99 -11.09 1.96
CA ARG A 79 13.37 -12.28 1.36
C ARG A 79 12.13 -11.92 0.55
N LEU A 80 11.21 -11.13 1.13
CA LEU A 80 9.96 -10.73 0.47
C LEU A 80 10.23 -9.69 -0.63
N SER A 81 11.17 -8.78 -0.42
CA SER A 81 11.56 -7.80 -1.44
C SER A 81 12.02 -8.49 -2.73
N ARG A 82 12.86 -9.54 -2.64
CA ARG A 82 13.26 -10.35 -3.80
C ARG A 82 12.07 -10.97 -4.54
N ALA A 83 11.09 -11.49 -3.80
CA ALA A 83 9.88 -12.05 -4.41
C ALA A 83 9.07 -11.02 -5.23
N PHE A 84 9.28 -9.72 -4.98
CA PHE A 84 8.68 -8.61 -5.74
C PHE A 84 9.67 -7.95 -6.73
N GLY A 85 10.74 -8.66 -7.12
CA GLY A 85 11.69 -8.22 -8.16
C GLY A 85 12.86 -7.38 -7.68
N TRP A 86 13.07 -7.26 -6.36
CA TRP A 86 14.24 -6.60 -5.78
C TRP A 86 15.40 -7.58 -5.58
N ASP A 87 15.89 -8.16 -6.69
CA ASP A 87 16.87 -9.26 -6.69
C ASP A 87 18.33 -8.83 -6.46
N GLY A 88 18.61 -7.52 -6.52
CA GLY A 88 19.93 -6.94 -6.35
C GLY A 88 20.23 -6.43 -4.94
N GLU A 89 21.18 -5.49 -4.88
CA GLU A 89 21.42 -4.68 -3.69
C GLU A 89 20.12 -3.96 -3.30
N GLN A 90 19.81 -3.94 -1.99
CA GLN A 90 18.64 -3.21 -1.53
C GLN A 90 18.82 -1.72 -1.82
N PRO A 91 17.78 -1.04 -2.32
CA PRO A 91 17.89 0.37 -2.61
C PRO A 91 18.08 1.17 -1.31
N ASP A 92 18.51 2.43 -1.44
CA ASP A 92 18.44 3.40 -0.35
C ASP A 92 16.98 3.70 0.00
N ARG A 93 16.43 2.90 0.93
CA ARG A 93 15.02 2.99 1.37
C ARG A 93 14.72 4.33 2.04
N PRO A 94 15.58 4.87 2.95
CA PRO A 94 15.36 6.21 3.51
C PRO A 94 15.29 7.32 2.46
N ALA A 95 16.21 7.33 1.48
CA ALA A 95 16.17 8.32 0.41
C ALA A 95 14.91 8.19 -0.47
N ARG A 96 14.49 6.97 -0.79
CA ARG A 96 13.27 6.72 -1.58
C ARG A 96 12.01 7.11 -0.83
N LEU A 97 11.94 6.87 0.48
CA LEU A 97 10.79 7.25 1.30
C LEU A 97 10.63 8.77 1.35
N ARG A 98 11.73 9.49 1.58
CA ARG A 98 11.75 10.96 1.53
C ARG A 98 11.36 11.48 0.16
N LEU A 99 11.97 10.94 -0.90
CA LEU A 99 11.64 11.34 -2.27
C LEU A 99 10.14 11.16 -2.58
N LEU A 100 9.53 10.06 -2.13
CA LEU A 100 8.10 9.82 -2.31
C LEU A 100 7.25 10.85 -1.55
N ALA A 101 7.57 11.11 -0.27
CA ALA A 101 6.88 12.08 0.57
C ALA A 101 7.01 13.50 -0.01
N ASP A 102 8.23 13.94 -0.31
CA ASP A 102 8.54 15.27 -0.84
C ASP A 102 7.90 15.52 -2.20
N ALA A 103 7.96 14.53 -3.11
CA ALA A 103 7.36 14.65 -4.44
C ALA A 103 5.83 14.72 -4.39
N TYR A 104 5.21 14.15 -3.36
CA TYR A 104 3.77 14.20 -3.19
C TYR A 104 3.30 15.48 -2.48
N GLY A 105 4.02 15.93 -1.44
CA GLY A 105 3.65 17.09 -0.63
C GLY A 105 2.49 16.81 0.34
N HIS A 106 1.61 17.80 0.56
CA HIS A 106 0.43 17.69 1.44
C HIS A 106 0.73 17.28 2.90
N ASP A 107 1.82 17.79 3.47
CA ASP A 107 2.27 17.48 4.84
C ASP A 107 2.49 15.97 5.09
N ILE A 108 2.68 15.20 4.02
CA ILE A 108 2.99 13.78 4.11
C ILE A 108 4.45 13.63 4.50
N THR A 109 4.69 12.92 5.59
CA THR A 109 6.04 12.66 6.09
C THR A 109 6.39 11.18 5.99
N PRO A 110 7.69 10.82 5.92
CA PRO A 110 8.15 9.45 6.06
C PRO A 110 7.56 8.71 7.26
N GLU A 111 7.51 9.36 8.43
CA GLU A 111 6.97 8.81 9.67
C GLU A 111 5.50 8.43 9.51
N LEU A 112 4.70 9.35 8.96
CA LEU A 112 3.27 9.12 8.72
C LEU A 112 3.06 7.92 7.80
N LEU A 113 3.85 7.80 6.73
CA LEU A 113 3.74 6.69 5.79
C LEU A 113 4.11 5.35 6.44
N LEU A 114 5.17 5.30 7.26
CA LEU A 114 5.58 4.07 7.96
C LEU A 114 4.53 3.63 8.97
N ASP A 115 4.03 4.57 9.79
CA ASP A 115 3.06 4.27 10.84
C ASP A 115 1.73 3.79 10.23
N LEU A 116 1.26 4.47 9.16
CA LEU A 116 0.07 4.03 8.43
C LEU A 116 0.28 2.71 7.69
N ALA A 117 1.47 2.46 7.12
CA ALA A 117 1.75 1.18 6.47
C ALA A 117 1.65 0.02 7.47
N ALA A 118 2.19 0.16 8.68
CA ALA A 118 2.09 -0.87 9.71
C ALA A 118 0.61 -1.19 10.06
N VAL A 119 -0.23 -0.17 10.22
CA VAL A 119 -1.66 -0.33 10.49
C VAL A 119 -2.38 -0.98 9.30
N ARG A 120 -2.15 -0.45 8.09
CA ARG A 120 -2.83 -0.88 6.88
C ARG A 120 -2.49 -2.31 6.48
N LEU A 121 -1.22 -2.70 6.52
CA LEU A 121 -0.80 -4.07 6.21
C LEU A 121 -1.34 -5.08 7.23
N SER A 122 -1.38 -4.70 8.52
CA SER A 122 -2.04 -5.52 9.57
C SER A 122 -3.52 -5.72 9.27
N SER A 123 -4.18 -4.67 8.78
CA SER A 123 -5.60 -4.68 8.40
C SER A 123 -5.88 -5.55 7.17
N ILE A 124 -5.00 -5.53 6.16
CA ILE A 124 -5.08 -6.43 4.99
C ILE A 124 -4.92 -7.89 5.45
N ALA A 125 -3.95 -8.18 6.31
CA ALA A 125 -3.77 -9.52 6.86
C ALA A 125 -5.03 -10.00 7.62
N ALA A 126 -5.65 -9.13 8.41
CA ALA A 126 -6.89 -9.42 9.11
C ALA A 126 -8.07 -9.67 8.16
N ASN A 127 -8.19 -8.90 7.06
CA ASN A 127 -9.20 -9.13 6.03
C ASN A 127 -9.05 -10.52 5.40
N ILE A 128 -7.83 -10.88 4.98
CA ILE A 128 -7.53 -12.20 4.41
C ILE A 128 -7.94 -13.31 5.38
N ASP A 129 -7.56 -13.21 6.65
CA ASP A 129 -7.93 -14.21 7.67
C ASP A 129 -9.44 -14.31 7.90
N GLN A 130 -10.17 -13.19 7.84
CA GLN A 130 -11.63 -13.20 7.95
C GLN A 130 -12.27 -13.92 6.76
N ARG A 131 -11.80 -13.66 5.54
CA ARG A 131 -12.31 -14.28 4.31
C ARG A 131 -12.00 -15.78 4.26
N ILE A 132 -10.80 -16.18 4.67
CA ILE A 132 -10.42 -17.59 4.81
C ILE A 132 -11.33 -18.29 5.83
N ARG A 133 -11.54 -17.70 7.02
CA ARG A 133 -12.44 -18.28 8.03
C ARG A 133 -13.89 -18.36 7.56
N ALA A 134 -14.33 -17.43 6.72
CA ALA A 134 -15.65 -17.46 6.11
C ALA A 134 -15.79 -18.50 4.99
N GLY A 135 -14.70 -19.18 4.60
CA GLY A 135 -14.70 -20.18 3.54
C GLY A 135 -14.83 -19.60 2.13
N ASP A 136 -14.41 -18.35 1.93
CA ASP A 136 -14.47 -17.68 0.62
C ASP A 136 -13.50 -18.35 -0.37
N PRO A 137 -13.99 -18.98 -1.47
CA PRO A 137 -13.15 -19.66 -2.44
C PRO A 137 -12.13 -18.74 -3.12
N ALA A 138 -12.42 -17.43 -3.24
CA ALA A 138 -11.49 -16.46 -3.82
C ALA A 138 -10.21 -16.29 -2.98
N PHE A 139 -10.26 -16.65 -1.69
CA PHE A 139 -9.14 -16.53 -0.75
C PHE A 139 -8.38 -17.84 -0.54
N GLU A 140 -8.70 -18.90 -1.29
CA GLU A 140 -8.01 -20.18 -1.16
C GLU A 140 -6.53 -20.10 -1.56
N VAL A 141 -6.21 -19.32 -2.60
CA VAL A 141 -4.82 -19.06 -2.99
C VAL A 141 -4.08 -18.31 -1.88
N HIS A 142 -4.73 -17.31 -1.27
CA HIS A 142 -4.18 -16.51 -0.18
C HIS A 142 -3.88 -17.38 1.06
N ARG A 143 -4.74 -18.36 1.34
CA ARG A 143 -4.54 -19.36 2.40
C ARG A 143 -3.36 -20.27 2.10
N ARG A 144 -3.34 -20.88 0.92
CA ARG A 144 -2.31 -21.84 0.50
C ARG A 144 -0.91 -21.21 0.49
N GLU A 145 -0.82 -19.97 0.01
CA GLU A 145 0.43 -19.23 -0.13
C GLU A 145 0.74 -18.34 1.07
N ARG A 146 -0.09 -18.38 2.11
CA ARG A 146 0.12 -17.67 3.38
C ARG A 146 0.32 -16.17 3.21
N HIS A 147 -0.49 -15.53 2.36
CA HIS A 147 -0.35 -14.09 2.06
C HIS A 147 -0.49 -13.20 3.30
N ALA A 148 -1.39 -13.55 4.23
CA ALA A 148 -1.54 -12.82 5.50
C ALA A 148 -0.24 -12.82 6.33
N ASP A 149 0.52 -13.92 6.31
CA ASP A 149 1.78 -14.01 7.03
C ASP A 149 2.89 -13.16 6.39
N GLY A 150 2.86 -13.01 5.06
CA GLY A 150 3.73 -12.08 4.33
C GLY A 150 3.50 -10.64 4.78
N TYR A 151 2.25 -10.20 4.84
CA TYR A 151 1.93 -8.86 5.35
C TYR A 151 2.36 -8.65 6.80
N ARG A 152 2.20 -9.67 7.68
CA ARG A 152 2.70 -9.60 9.08
C ARG A 152 4.22 -9.57 9.17
N GLU A 153 4.93 -10.21 8.25
CA GLU A 153 6.39 -10.11 8.16
C GLU A 153 6.83 -8.70 7.77
N ASP A 154 6.15 -8.08 6.80
CA ASP A 154 6.42 -6.71 6.41
C ASP A 154 6.13 -5.71 7.53
N VAL A 155 5.04 -5.90 8.30
CA VAL A 155 4.76 -5.09 9.50
C VAL A 155 5.90 -5.20 10.51
N ARG A 156 6.37 -6.43 10.80
CA ARG A 156 7.49 -6.64 11.73
C ARG A 156 8.78 -5.99 11.22
N PHE A 157 9.02 -6.05 9.91
CA PHE A 157 10.15 -5.38 9.28
C PHE A 157 10.06 -3.86 9.44
N ILE A 158 8.91 -3.25 9.12
CA ILE A 158 8.70 -1.80 9.25
C ILE A 158 8.94 -1.33 10.69
N LEU A 159 8.38 -2.05 11.68
CA LEU A 159 8.52 -1.69 13.08
C LEU A 159 9.95 -1.91 13.60
N GLY A 160 10.61 -2.98 13.17
CA GLY A 160 11.98 -3.31 13.59
C GLY A 160 13.04 -2.40 12.99
N GLU A 161 12.83 -1.94 11.76
CA GLU A 161 13.78 -1.09 11.02
C GLU A 161 13.37 0.39 11.02
N ARG A 162 12.36 0.79 11.81
CA ARG A 162 11.76 2.14 11.75
C ARG A 162 12.81 3.25 11.84
N ASP A 163 13.70 3.17 12.83
CA ASP A 163 14.75 4.19 13.02
C ASP A 163 15.76 4.22 11.86
N ALA A 164 16.09 3.06 11.30
CA ALA A 164 16.96 2.97 10.13
C ALA A 164 16.28 3.53 8.87
N LEU A 165 14.98 3.26 8.69
CA LEU A 165 14.16 3.78 7.59
C LEU A 165 13.96 5.30 7.66
N LEU A 166 14.05 5.89 8.85
CA LEU A 166 14.01 7.33 9.10
C LEU A 166 15.40 7.97 9.21
N SER A 167 16.47 7.17 9.20
CA SER A 167 17.82 7.69 9.33
C SER A 167 18.21 8.53 8.11
N GLY A 168 18.83 9.69 8.36
CA GLY A 168 19.17 10.66 7.32
C GLY A 168 18.06 11.65 6.96
N ALA A 169 16.96 11.68 7.73
CA ALA A 169 16.04 12.82 7.80
C ALA A 169 16.70 14.05 8.44
#